data_AF-A0A1G2IW23-F1
#
_entry.id   AF-A0A1G2IW23-F1
#
_cell.length_a   1.000
_cell.length_b   1.000
_cell.length_c   1.000
_cell.angle_alpha   90.00
_cell.angle_beta   90.00
_cell.angle_gamma   90.00
#
_symmetry.space_group_name_H-M   'P 1'
#
loop_
_entity.id
_entity.type
_entity.pdbx_description
1 polymer ?
#
loop_
_entity_poly.entity_id
_entity_poly.type
_entity_poly.pdbx_seq_one_letter_code
_entity_poly.pdbx_strand_id
1 'polypeptide(L)'
;MAEENSILTLMVSHHALLEALFFSFRDEARDNSKRAEASLSELVWEIRKHFFIEESAIFDFIPLKTMKIFETMNHLRDEHLMMLIDLKRFSENFSEIKSEDIENFYKLLMHHREMEEKELYPQLDKELNDEQKRHIIHRINEIPVTKNFSK
;
A
#
# COMPACT_ATOMS: atom_id res chain seq x y z
N MET A 1 15.11 11.36 -20.42
CA MET A 1 13.78 10.74 -20.25
C MET A 1 14.00 9.45 -19.45
N ALA A 2 13.97 9.54 -18.12
CA ALA A 2 14.27 8.39 -17.24
C ALA A 2 13.57 8.45 -15.87
N GLU A 3 12.59 9.35 -15.67
CA GLU A 3 11.96 9.56 -14.35
C GLU A 3 10.57 8.91 -14.18
N GLU A 4 9.94 8.43 -15.26
CA GLU A 4 8.56 7.90 -15.19
C GLU A 4 8.46 6.45 -14.68
N ASN A 5 9.57 5.71 -14.58
CA ASN A 5 9.59 4.29 -14.21
C ASN A 5 10.60 4.01 -13.08
N SER A 6 10.45 4.65 -11.92
CA SER A 6 11.18 4.27 -10.70
C SER A 6 10.26 3.47 -9.77
N ILE A 7 10.84 2.70 -8.84
CA ILE A 7 10.07 2.01 -7.80
C ILE A 7 9.25 3.04 -7.02
N LEU A 8 9.89 4.12 -6.56
CA LEU A 8 9.23 5.21 -5.83
C LEU A 8 8.07 5.82 -6.62
N THR A 9 8.24 6.15 -7.90
CA THR A 9 7.19 6.76 -8.72
C THR A 9 5.95 5.87 -8.85
N LEU A 10 6.14 4.56 -9.04
CA LEU A 10 5.06 3.60 -9.15
C LEU A 10 4.33 3.43 -7.82
N MET A 11 5.06 3.27 -6.72
CA MET A 11 4.49 3.04 -5.39
C MET A 11 3.80 4.29 -4.85
N VAL A 12 4.35 5.50 -5.04
CA VAL A 12 3.68 6.78 -4.72
C VAL A 12 2.34 6.92 -5.47
N SER A 13 2.30 6.48 -6.74
CA SER A 13 1.07 6.51 -7.51
C SER A 13 0.02 5.55 -6.93
N HIS A 14 0.44 4.38 -6.44
CA HIS A 14 -0.44 3.43 -5.77
C HIS A 14 -0.90 3.98 -4.41
N HIS A 15 -0.02 4.57 -3.61
CA HIS A 15 -0.38 5.24 -2.36
C HIS A 15 -1.46 6.32 -2.56
N ALA A 16 -1.33 7.14 -3.60
CA ALA A 16 -2.34 8.15 -3.91
C ALA A 16 -3.71 7.54 -4.23
N LEU A 17 -3.74 6.38 -4.90
CA LEU A 17 -4.98 5.61 -5.13
C LEU A 17 -5.55 5.08 -3.81
N LEU A 18 -4.72 4.49 -2.95
CA LEU A 18 -5.15 3.97 -1.64
C LEU A 18 -5.74 5.07 -0.76
N GLU A 19 -5.10 6.24 -0.72
CA GLU A 19 -5.57 7.41 0.02
C GLU A 19 -6.94 7.90 -0.52
N ALA A 20 -7.11 7.95 -1.84
CA ALA A 20 -8.38 8.32 -2.46
C ALA A 20 -9.50 7.33 -2.13
N LEU A 21 -9.22 6.02 -2.20
CA LEU A 21 -10.18 4.97 -1.84
C LEU A 21 -10.53 5.01 -0.36
N PHE A 22 -9.53 5.26 0.50
CA PHE A 22 -9.75 5.43 1.93
C PHE A 22 -10.70 6.59 2.21
N PHE A 23 -10.50 7.75 1.59
CA PHE A 23 -11.40 8.89 1.79
C PHE A 23 -12.81 8.62 1.27
N SER A 24 -12.96 7.93 0.13
CA SER A 24 -14.27 7.48 -0.36
C SER A 24 -14.97 6.60 0.68
N PHE A 25 -14.28 5.57 1.19
CA PHE A 25 -14.81 4.70 2.24
C PHE A 25 -15.18 5.49 3.50
N ARG A 26 -14.28 6.32 4.02
CA ARG A 26 -14.51 7.11 5.25
C ARG A 26 -15.74 7.99 5.13
N ASP A 27 -15.88 8.70 4.02
CA ASP A 27 -16.97 9.65 3.84
C ASP A 27 -18.31 8.91 3.69
N GLU A 28 -18.35 7.78 2.99
CA GLU A 28 -19.55 6.95 2.86
C GLU A 28 -19.93 6.18 4.13
N ALA A 29 -18.94 5.81 4.96
CA ALA A 29 -19.15 5.11 6.23
C ALA A 29 -19.90 5.97 7.25
N ARG A 30 -19.78 7.31 7.18
CA ARG A 30 -20.54 8.24 8.05
C ARG A 30 -22.05 8.07 7.94
N ASP A 31 -22.52 7.63 6.78
CA ASP A 31 -23.95 7.48 6.48
C ASP A 31 -24.43 6.02 6.59
N ASN A 32 -23.57 5.08 7.02
CA ASN A 32 -23.85 3.63 7.06
C ASN A 32 -24.51 3.11 5.77
N SER A 33 -24.00 3.58 4.62
CA SER A 33 -24.61 3.31 3.32
C SER A 33 -24.06 2.03 2.70
N LYS A 34 -24.85 1.35 1.86
CA LYS A 34 -24.35 0.23 1.02
C LYS A 34 -23.16 0.62 0.13
N ARG A 35 -22.97 1.92 -0.14
CA ARG A 35 -21.81 2.40 -0.91
C ARG A 35 -20.53 2.23 -0.10
N ALA A 36 -20.60 2.43 1.21
CA ALA A 36 -19.45 2.28 2.09
C ALA A 36 -18.90 0.85 2.11
N GLU A 37 -19.77 -0.18 2.06
CA GLU A 37 -19.35 -1.58 1.91
C GLU A 37 -18.63 -1.81 0.57
N ALA A 38 -19.12 -1.20 -0.52
CA ALA A 38 -18.49 -1.31 -1.85
C ALA A 38 -17.14 -0.58 -1.89
N SER A 39 -17.05 0.64 -1.34
CA SER A 39 -15.79 1.38 -1.21
C SER A 39 -14.80 0.67 -0.30
N LEU A 40 -15.26 0.06 0.80
CA LEU A 40 -14.41 -0.77 1.66
C LEU A 40 -13.88 -1.98 0.90
N SER A 41 -14.73 -2.68 0.14
CA SER A 41 -14.30 -3.82 -0.68
C SER A 41 -13.23 -3.43 -1.70
N GLU A 42 -13.36 -2.28 -2.34
CA GLU A 42 -12.35 -1.77 -3.29
C GLU A 42 -11.05 -1.40 -2.57
N LEU A 43 -11.14 -0.70 -1.43
CA LEU A 43 -9.96 -0.39 -0.59
C LEU A 43 -9.22 -1.66 -0.16
N VAL A 44 -9.95 -2.68 0.31
CA VAL A 44 -9.39 -3.99 0.69
C VAL A 44 -8.66 -4.64 -0.48
N TRP A 45 -9.26 -4.60 -1.67
CA TRP A 45 -8.68 -5.18 -2.86
C TRP A 45 -7.36 -4.48 -3.24
N GLU A 46 -7.35 -3.16 -3.32
CA GLU A 46 -6.16 -2.41 -3.69
C GLU A 46 -5.05 -2.51 -2.65
N ILE A 47 -5.38 -2.50 -1.34
CA ILE A 47 -4.39 -2.69 -0.27
C ILE A 47 -3.75 -4.08 -0.34
N ARG A 48 -4.52 -5.13 -0.62
CA ARG A 48 -3.95 -6.48 -0.76
C ARG A 48 -3.00 -6.58 -1.94
N LYS A 49 -3.33 -5.92 -3.06
CA LYS A 49 -2.42 -5.87 -4.20
C LYS A 49 -1.15 -5.09 -3.87
N HIS A 50 -1.28 -3.97 -3.16
CA HIS A 50 -0.17 -3.14 -2.73
C HIS A 50 0.84 -3.94 -1.89
N PHE A 51 0.38 -4.57 -0.81
CA PHE A 51 1.24 -5.39 0.05
C PHE A 51 1.83 -6.59 -0.70
N PHE A 52 1.07 -7.20 -1.61
CA PHE A 52 1.60 -8.29 -2.43
C PHE A 52 2.72 -7.81 -3.38
N ILE A 53 2.56 -6.63 -3.99
CA ILE A 53 3.60 -6.02 -4.82
C ILE A 53 4.86 -5.78 -3.98
N GLU A 54 4.72 -5.15 -2.81
CA GLU A 54 5.85 -4.90 -1.91
C GLU A 54 6.55 -6.18 -1.52
N GLU A 55 5.83 -7.16 -0.98
CA GLU A 55 6.45 -8.36 -0.47
C GLU A 55 7.05 -9.22 -1.59
N SER A 56 6.30 -9.43 -2.67
CA SER A 56 6.66 -10.41 -3.71
C SER A 56 7.48 -9.84 -4.87
N ALA A 57 7.46 -8.52 -5.08
CA ALA A 57 8.24 -7.87 -6.13
C ALA A 57 9.41 -7.03 -5.59
N ILE A 58 9.27 -6.44 -4.40
CA ILE A 58 10.28 -5.55 -3.84
C ILE A 58 11.10 -6.26 -2.75
N PHE A 59 10.47 -6.73 -1.68
CA PHE A 59 11.15 -7.22 -0.48
C PHE A 59 11.89 -8.53 -0.74
N ASP A 60 11.28 -9.47 -1.46
CA ASP A 60 11.90 -10.76 -1.81
C ASP A 60 13.14 -10.63 -2.72
N PHE A 61 13.23 -9.54 -3.49
CA PHE A 61 14.34 -9.30 -4.41
C PHE A 61 15.57 -8.68 -3.76
N ILE A 62 15.46 -8.25 -2.51
CA ILE A 62 16.52 -7.48 -1.87
C ILE A 62 17.40 -8.44 -1.08
N PRO A 63 18.66 -8.63 -1.51
CA PRO A 63 19.60 -9.39 -0.70
C PRO A 63 19.76 -8.63 0.61
N LEU A 64 19.58 -9.33 1.75
CA LEU A 64 19.63 -8.81 3.12
C LEU A 64 21.03 -8.30 3.50
N LYS A 65 21.58 -7.38 2.72
CA LYS A 65 22.95 -6.87 2.82
C LYS A 65 23.08 -5.85 3.93
N THR A 66 21.99 -5.20 4.33
CA THR A 66 21.98 -4.26 5.44
C THR A 66 20.92 -4.64 6.48
N MET A 67 21.34 -4.69 7.74
CA MET A 67 20.46 -4.97 8.88
C MET A 67 19.34 -3.94 8.98
N LYS A 68 19.62 -2.68 8.64
CA LYS A 68 18.64 -1.59 8.64
C LYS A 68 17.48 -1.83 7.66
N ILE A 69 17.76 -2.17 6.39
CA ILE A 69 16.69 -2.44 5.42
C ILE A 69 15.85 -3.64 5.87
N PHE A 70 16.50 -4.67 6.40
CA PHE A 70 15.79 -5.84 6.93
C PHE A 70 14.85 -5.49 8.09
N GLU A 71 15.31 -4.69 9.05
CA GLU A 71 14.50 -4.21 10.17
C GLU A 71 13.31 -3.37 9.68
N THR A 72 13.54 -2.43 8.76
CA THR A 72 12.47 -1.63 8.14
C THR A 72 11.44 -2.51 7.45
N MET A 73 11.86 -3.49 6.64
CA MET A 73 10.93 -4.39 5.95
C MET A 73 10.11 -5.26 6.91
N ASN A 74 10.71 -5.76 7.99
CA ASN A 74 9.95 -6.53 8.98
C ASN A 74 8.93 -5.67 9.70
N HIS A 75 9.30 -4.43 10.04
CA HIS A 75 8.37 -3.49 10.63
C HIS A 75 7.19 -3.20 9.70
N LEU A 76 7.45 -2.95 8.40
CA LEU A 76 6.41 -2.74 7.40
C LEU A 76 5.48 -3.96 7.25
N ARG A 77 6.02 -5.18 7.27
CA ARG A 77 5.20 -6.42 7.28
C ARG A 77 4.30 -6.54 8.52
N ASP A 78 4.78 -6.11 9.68
CA ASP A 78 3.96 -6.08 10.89
C ASP A 78 2.79 -5.09 10.72
N GLU A 79 3.05 -3.92 10.11
CA GLU A 79 2.00 -2.96 9.77
C GLU A 79 1.01 -3.50 8.72
N HIS A 80 1.48 -4.23 7.70
CA HIS A 80 0.60 -4.92 6.74
C HIS A 80 -0.38 -5.84 7.47
N LEU A 81 0.12 -6.66 8.41
CA LEU A 81 -0.70 -7.57 9.18
C LEU A 81 -1.73 -6.80 10.02
N MET A 82 -1.32 -5.73 10.70
CA MET A 82 -2.23 -4.88 11.48
C MET A 82 -3.34 -4.29 10.61
N MET A 83 -2.98 -3.72 9.45
CA MET A 83 -3.95 -3.17 8.49
C MET A 83 -4.91 -4.24 7.95
N LEU A 84 -4.41 -5.44 7.62
CA LEU A 84 -5.26 -6.53 7.16
C LEU A 84 -6.22 -7.04 8.23
N ILE A 85 -5.82 -7.03 9.51
CA ILE A 85 -6.69 -7.37 10.64
C ILE A 85 -7.80 -6.34 10.78
N ASP A 86 -7.48 -5.04 10.72
CA ASP A 86 -8.47 -3.98 10.78
C ASP A 86 -9.45 -4.03 9.61
N LEU A 87 -8.96 -4.18 8.39
CA LEU A 87 -9.80 -4.31 7.19
C LEU A 87 -10.72 -5.52 7.23
N LYS A 88 -10.22 -6.65 7.75
CA LYS A 88 -11.05 -7.84 7.96
C LYS A 88 -12.14 -7.56 8.99
N ARG A 89 -11.80 -6.94 10.12
CA ARG A 89 -12.75 -6.52 11.15
C ARG A 89 -13.81 -5.58 10.59
N PHE A 90 -13.42 -4.61 9.76
CA PHE A 90 -14.34 -3.69 9.10
C PHE A 90 -15.30 -4.43 8.17
N SER A 91 -14.80 -5.42 7.43
CA SER A 91 -15.61 -6.20 6.49
C SER A 91 -16.60 -7.13 7.20
N GLU A 92 -16.21 -7.73 8.33
CA GLU A 92 -17.04 -8.69 9.07
C GLU A 92 -18.07 -8.01 9.98
N ASN A 93 -17.72 -6.87 10.58
CA ASN A 93 -18.52 -6.19 11.60
C ASN A 93 -18.76 -4.72 11.24
N PHE A 94 -19.19 -4.44 10.00
CA PHE A 94 -19.31 -3.08 9.47
C PHE A 94 -20.14 -2.14 10.36
N SER A 95 -21.25 -2.62 10.90
CA SER A 95 -22.14 -1.84 11.78
C SER A 95 -21.52 -1.47 13.14
N GLU A 96 -20.41 -2.10 13.51
CA GLU A 96 -19.71 -1.88 14.79
C GLU A 96 -18.48 -0.98 14.65
N ILE A 97 -18.10 -0.62 13.41
CA ILE A 97 -16.96 0.26 13.16
C ILE A 97 -17.22 1.63 13.79
N LYS A 98 -16.29 2.08 14.63
CA LYS A 98 -16.34 3.44 15.17
C LYS A 98 -15.53 4.38 14.28
N SER A 99 -15.90 5.66 14.28
CA SER A 99 -15.10 6.68 13.59
C SER A 99 -13.63 6.70 14.03
N GLU A 100 -13.35 6.39 15.31
CA GLU A 100 -11.98 6.28 15.82
C GLU A 100 -11.19 5.13 15.18
N ASP A 101 -11.85 4.00 14.88
CA ASP A 101 -11.19 2.88 14.21
C ASP A 101 -10.73 3.28 12.80
N ILE A 102 -11.58 4.00 12.06
CA ILE A 102 -11.28 4.49 10.71
C ILE A 102 -10.11 5.49 10.74
N GLU A 103 -10.10 6.40 11.71
CA GLU A 103 -9.01 7.37 11.87
C GLU A 103 -7.70 6.73 12.33
N ASN A 104 -7.75 5.68 13.15
CA ASN A 104 -6.56 4.94 13.56
C ASN A 104 -5.97 4.15 12.38
N PHE A 105 -6.80 3.53 11.56
CA PHE A 105 -6.38 2.90 10.32
C PHE A 105 -5.69 3.92 9.39
N TYR A 106 -6.27 5.12 9.24
CA TYR A 106 -5.67 6.17 8.43
C TYR A 106 -4.28 6.59 8.90
N LYS A 107 -4.11 6.77 10.22
CA LYS A 107 -2.80 7.11 10.80
C LYS A 107 -1.76 6.04 10.51
N LEU A 108 -2.14 4.77 10.62
CA LEU A 108 -1.26 3.64 10.29
C LEU A 108 -0.90 3.64 8.81
N LEU A 109 -1.87 3.79 7.91
CA LEU A 109 -1.65 3.87 6.46
C LEU A 109 -0.71 5.03 6.08
N MET A 110 -0.89 6.20 6.71
CA MET A 110 -0.03 7.35 6.45
C MET A 110 1.38 7.16 7.01
N HIS A 111 1.51 6.59 8.20
CA HIS A 111 2.82 6.28 8.78
C HIS A 111 3.59 5.28 7.92
N HIS A 112 2.93 4.20 7.51
CA HIS A 112 3.43 3.18 6.61
C HIS A 112 4.00 3.81 5.33
N ARG A 113 3.15 4.55 4.60
CA ARG A 113 3.53 5.30 3.40
C ARG A 113 4.76 6.18 3.63
N GLU A 114 4.79 6.94 4.73
CA GLU A 114 5.89 7.85 5.01
C GLU A 114 7.22 7.12 5.20
N MET A 115 7.22 5.99 5.90
CA MET A 115 8.41 5.16 6.06
C MET A 115 8.90 4.65 4.71
N GLU A 116 8.00 4.20 3.86
CA GLU A 116 8.40 3.69 2.55
C GLU A 116 8.96 4.78 1.63
N GLU A 117 8.21 5.87 1.46
CA GLU A 117 8.54 6.95 0.52
C GLU A 117 9.79 7.73 0.95
N LYS A 118 9.99 7.93 2.26
CA LYS A 118 11.09 8.76 2.79
C LYS A 118 12.30 7.93 3.20
N GLU A 119 12.12 6.65 3.54
CA GLU A 119 13.22 5.81 4.04
C GLU A 119 13.52 4.63 3.15
N LEU A 120 12.56 3.74 2.90
CA LEU A 120 12.83 2.48 2.21
C LEU A 120 13.17 2.70 0.74
N TYR A 121 12.23 3.20 -0.07
CA TYR A 121 12.42 3.33 -1.52
C TYR A 121 13.66 4.16 -1.90
N PRO A 122 13.98 5.29 -1.23
CA PRO A 122 15.23 6.01 -1.48
C PRO A 122 16.50 5.22 -1.14
N GLN A 123 16.46 4.32 -0.15
CA GLN A 123 17.58 3.42 0.15
C GLN A 123 17.72 2.34 -0.92
N LEU A 124 16.60 1.75 -1.37
CA LEU A 124 16.60 0.76 -2.44
C LEU A 124 17.15 1.33 -3.74
N ASP A 125 16.79 2.58 -4.07
CA ASP A 125 17.32 3.26 -5.25
C ASP A 125 18.84 3.50 -5.19
N LYS A 126 19.44 3.54 -4.00
CA LYS A 126 20.90 3.66 -3.85
C LYS A 126 21.60 2.30 -3.88
N GLU A 127 20.99 1.27 -3.32
CA GLU A 127 21.62 -0.04 -3.17
C GLU A 127 21.46 -0.96 -4.38
N LEU A 128 20.36 -0.82 -5.11
CA LEU A 128 20.06 -1.67 -6.27
C LEU A 128 20.76 -1.15 -7.52
N ASN A 129 21.32 -2.07 -8.31
CA ASN A 129 21.82 -1.76 -9.64
C ASN A 129 20.66 -1.66 -10.65
N ASP A 130 20.94 -1.12 -11.84
CA ASP A 130 19.90 -0.88 -12.85
C ASP A 130 19.20 -2.14 -13.35
N GLU A 131 19.88 -3.30 -13.36
CA GLU A 131 19.27 -4.57 -13.74
C GLU A 131 18.24 -5.04 -12.71
N GLN A 132 18.60 -4.97 -11.43
CA GLN A 132 17.70 -5.29 -10.33
C GLN A 132 16.49 -4.36 -10.32
N LYS A 133 16.70 -3.04 -10.49
CA LYS A 133 15.61 -2.07 -10.59
C LYS A 133 14.66 -2.40 -11.72
N ARG A 134 15.18 -2.65 -12.93
CA ARG A 134 14.36 -3.02 -14.09
C ARG A 134 13.57 -4.29 -13.83
N HIS A 135 14.16 -5.28 -13.15
CA HIS A 135 13.46 -6.50 -12.80
C HIS A 135 12.30 -6.25 -11.83
N ILE A 136 12.55 -5.51 -10.74
CA ILE A 136 11.51 -5.13 -9.77
C ILE A 136 10.38 -4.34 -10.46
N ILE A 137 10.73 -3.33 -11.25
CA ILE A 137 9.75 -2.52 -12.00
C ILE A 137 8.92 -3.40 -12.94
N HIS A 138 9.55 -4.37 -13.62
CA HIS A 138 8.82 -5.30 -14.46
C HIS A 138 7.79 -6.11 -13.65
N ARG A 139 8.19 -6.65 -12.48
CA ARG A 139 7.32 -7.41 -11.58
C ARG A 139 6.18 -6.57 -11.00
N ILE A 140 6.45 -5.32 -10.59
CA ILE A 140 5.40 -4.37 -10.14
C ILE A 140 4.32 -4.22 -11.23
N ASN A 141 4.74 -4.06 -12.49
CA ASN A 141 3.82 -3.85 -13.62
C ASN A 141 3.04 -5.10 -14.06
N GLU A 142 3.37 -6.29 -13.56
CA GLU A 142 2.56 -7.51 -13.82
C GLU A 142 1.24 -7.48 -13.04
N ILE A 143 1.12 -6.60 -12.04
CA ILE A 143 -0.02 -6.54 -11.13
C ILE A 143 -0.76 -5.23 -11.39
N PRO A 144 -1.87 -5.27 -12.14
CA PRO A 144 -2.58 -4.06 -12.49
C PRO A 144 -3.20 -3.43 -11.24
N VAL A 145 -2.72 -2.24 -10.89
CA VAL A 145 -3.41 -1.31 -9.99
C VAL A 145 -4.49 -0.60 -10.80
N THR A 146 -5.69 -0.42 -10.24
CA THR A 146 -6.82 0.06 -11.04
C THR A 146 -6.59 1.48 -11.56
N LYS A 147 -6.55 1.63 -12.88
CA LYS A 147 -7.05 2.80 -13.60
C LYS A 147 -8.06 2.32 -14.64
N ASN A 148 -9.32 2.23 -14.23
CA ASN A 148 -10.43 2.13 -15.18
C ASN A 148 -11.41 3.29 -14.94
N PHE A 149 -10.97 4.50 -15.27
CA PHE A 149 -11.87 5.48 -15.88
C PHE A 149 -11.64 5.41 -17.39
N SER A 150 -12.16 4.36 -18.02
CA SER A 150 -12.50 4.46 -19.44
C SER A 150 -13.75 5.31 -19.54
N LYS A 151 -13.67 6.34 -20.38
CA LYS A 151 -14.68 7.39 -20.64
C LYS A 151 -16.11 6.88 -20.75
#